data_AF-A0A377US32-F1
#
_entry.id   AF-A0A377US32-F1
#
_cell.length_a   1.000
_cell.length_b   1.000
_cell.length_c   1.000
_cell.angle_alpha   90.00
_cell.angle_beta   90.00
_cell.angle_gamma   90.00
#
_symmetry.space_group_name_H-M   'P 1'
#
loop_
_entity.id
_entity.type
_entity.pdbx_description
1 polymer ?
#
loop_
_entity_poly.entity_id
_entity_poly.type
_entity_poly.pdbx_seq_one_letter_code
_entity_poly.pdbx_strand_id
1 'polypeptide(L)'
;MLPTDLLLNMGSAHGLAMVFSMLLAAIIWNLGTWYFGLPASSSHTLIGAIIGIGLTNALMTGTSVVDALNIPKVIGIFASLIISPIVGLVIAGGLIFLLRRYWSGTKKRARIHLTPAEREKKDGKKKPPFWTRIALILSAIGVSFSHGANDGQKGIGLVMLVLIGVAPAGFVVNMNASGYEITRTRDAVNNVETFFQQRPELLKKATGVDQLVPSPDTNTAANGEFHCHPANTINALDRVKTMLTGVENYESLKPEQRGQLRRIMLCISDTTGQGGEAAGCER
;
A
#
# COMPACT_ATOMS: atom_id res chain seq x y z
N MET A 1 -0.57 4.69 5.98
CA MET A 1 -0.76 4.10 4.63
C MET A 1 0.54 4.32 3.88
N LEU A 2 1.16 3.25 3.37
CA LEU A 2 2.38 3.37 2.57
C LEU A 2 2.12 4.31 1.38
N PRO A 3 3.13 5.06 0.90
CA PRO A 3 3.05 5.64 -0.43
C PRO A 3 2.95 4.48 -1.41
N THR A 4 1.72 4.08 -1.74
CA THR A 4 1.41 3.06 -2.75
C THR A 4 2.07 3.40 -4.08
N ASP A 5 2.28 4.70 -4.33
CA ASP A 5 3.03 5.20 -5.47
C ASP A 5 4.47 4.67 -5.51
N LEU A 6 5.15 4.52 -4.37
CA LEU A 6 6.53 4.01 -4.32
C LEU A 6 6.62 2.51 -4.60
N LEU A 7 5.55 1.75 -4.29
CA LEU A 7 5.48 0.31 -4.58
C LEU A 7 4.97 0.02 -5.99
N LEU A 8 4.19 0.94 -6.58
CA LEU A 8 3.61 0.80 -7.91
C LEU A 8 4.52 1.33 -9.03
N ASN A 9 5.39 2.30 -8.74
CA ASN A 9 6.33 2.91 -9.70
C ASN A 9 7.76 2.35 -9.66
N MET A 10 7.99 1.21 -9.02
CA MET A 10 9.31 0.59 -8.98
C MET A 10 9.25 -0.82 -9.56
N GLY A 11 10.19 -1.15 -10.45
CA GLY A 11 10.33 -2.46 -11.11
C GLY A 11 9.99 -3.63 -10.17
N SER A 12 9.16 -4.56 -10.64
CA SER A 12 8.44 -5.55 -9.82
C SER A 12 9.32 -6.35 -8.85
N ALA A 13 10.59 -6.56 -9.18
CA ALA A 13 11.56 -7.22 -8.29
C ALA A 13 12.03 -6.31 -7.14
N HIS A 14 12.36 -5.04 -7.42
CA HIS A 14 12.80 -4.07 -6.41
C HIS A 14 11.67 -3.69 -5.45
N GLY A 15 10.44 -3.50 -5.97
CA GLY A 15 9.24 -3.26 -5.16
C GLY A 15 8.98 -4.39 -4.16
N LEU A 16 9.08 -5.63 -4.63
CA LEU A 16 8.89 -6.83 -3.81
C LEU A 16 10.00 -7.00 -2.77
N ALA A 17 11.27 -6.77 -3.15
CA ALA A 17 12.40 -6.80 -2.22
C ALA A 17 12.27 -5.76 -1.10
N MET A 18 11.78 -4.56 -1.40
CA MET A 18 11.50 -3.53 -0.40
C MET A 18 10.40 -3.97 0.58
N VAL A 19 9.28 -4.49 0.09
CA VAL A 19 8.19 -4.99 0.95
C VAL A 19 8.68 -6.10 1.86
N PHE A 20 9.38 -7.10 1.33
CA PHE A 20 9.93 -8.18 2.15
C PHE A 20 10.92 -7.67 3.20
N SER A 21 11.82 -6.76 2.82
CA SER A 21 12.78 -6.16 3.76
C SER A 21 12.06 -5.40 4.89
N MET A 22 10.97 -4.69 4.57
CA MET A 22 10.17 -3.96 5.55
C MET A 22 9.54 -4.89 6.58
N LEU A 23 8.93 -5.96 6.08
CA LEU A 23 8.23 -6.95 6.88
C LEU A 23 9.18 -7.71 7.77
N LEU A 24 10.31 -8.13 7.21
CA LEU A 24 11.33 -8.88 7.93
C LEU A 24 11.94 -8.02 9.05
N ALA A 25 12.27 -6.76 8.77
CA ALA A 25 12.72 -5.81 9.79
C ALA A 25 11.67 -5.61 10.90
N ALA A 26 10.39 -5.45 10.53
CA ALA A 26 9.31 -5.28 11.50
C ALA A 26 9.08 -6.53 12.36
N ILE A 27 9.17 -7.73 11.77
CA ILE A 27 9.03 -9.02 12.46
C ILE A 27 10.21 -9.23 13.41
N ILE A 28 11.45 -9.06 12.95
CA ILE A 28 12.65 -9.21 13.79
C ILE A 28 12.57 -8.28 15.00
N TRP A 29 12.22 -7.01 14.78
CA TRP A 29 12.14 -6.05 15.88
C TRP A 29 11.01 -6.37 16.87
N ASN A 30 9.84 -6.78 16.39
CA ASN A 30 8.73 -7.19 17.25
C ASN A 30 9.08 -8.49 18.04
N LEU A 31 9.71 -9.49 17.42
CA LEU A 31 10.17 -10.70 18.11
C LEU A 31 11.30 -10.40 19.09
N GLY A 32 12.24 -9.52 18.72
CA GLY A 32 13.35 -9.12 19.58
C GLY A 32 12.86 -8.39 20.83
N THR A 33 11.97 -7.41 20.68
CA THR A 33 11.38 -6.71 21.83
C THR A 33 10.56 -7.64 22.73
N TRP A 34 9.86 -8.62 22.15
CA TRP A 34 9.21 -9.68 22.92
C TRP A 34 10.22 -10.54 23.68
N TYR A 35 11.32 -10.94 23.05
CA TYR A 35 12.40 -11.71 23.69
C TYR A 35 13.03 -10.96 24.87
N PHE A 36 13.21 -9.64 24.75
CA PHE A 36 13.71 -8.79 25.83
C PHE A 36 12.64 -8.32 26.83
N GLY A 37 11.37 -8.72 26.65
CA GLY A 37 10.26 -8.32 27.52
C GLY A 37 9.95 -6.82 27.50
N LEU A 38 10.37 -6.10 26.46
CA LEU A 38 10.13 -4.67 26.33
C LEU A 38 8.74 -4.42 25.73
N PRO A 39 7.86 -3.63 26.38
CA PRO A 39 6.58 -3.27 25.80
C PRO A 39 6.80 -2.34 24.60
N ALA A 40 6.79 -2.93 23.41
CA ALA A 40 6.95 -2.21 22.15
C ALA A 40 5.64 -2.14 21.37
N SER A 41 5.44 -1.04 20.65
CA SER A 41 4.27 -0.84 19.81
C SER A 41 4.54 -1.24 18.37
N SER A 42 3.84 -2.26 17.87
CA SER A 42 4.01 -2.77 16.51
C SER A 42 3.73 -1.72 15.41
N SER A 43 2.88 -0.74 15.70
CA SER A 43 2.62 0.38 14.78
C SER A 43 3.84 1.25 14.56
N HIS A 44 4.60 1.54 15.62
CA HIS A 44 5.82 2.34 15.53
C HIS A 44 6.91 1.58 14.79
N THR A 45 7.04 0.28 15.08
CA THR A 45 7.94 -0.62 14.36
C THR A 45 7.69 -0.58 12.86
N LEU A 46 6.41 -0.67 12.44
CA LEU A 46 6.03 -0.65 11.03
C LEU A 46 6.31 0.71 10.38
N ILE A 47 5.97 1.82 11.06
CA ILE A 47 6.24 3.18 10.55
C ILE A 47 7.75 3.40 10.40
N GLY A 48 8.56 2.96 11.37
CA GLY A 48 10.02 3.03 11.30
C GLY A 48 10.59 2.22 10.14
N ALA A 49 10.07 1.02 9.89
CA ALA A 49 10.47 0.20 8.75
C ALA A 49 10.14 0.87 7.40
N ILE A 50 8.97 1.50 7.27
CA ILE A 50 8.57 2.26 6.07
C ILE A 50 9.54 3.42 5.82
N ILE A 51 9.85 4.21 6.86
CA ILE A 51 10.77 5.35 6.77
C ILE A 51 12.18 4.87 6.39
N GLY A 52 12.66 3.79 7.02
CA GLY A 52 13.99 3.23 6.74
C GLY A 52 14.16 2.80 5.29
N ILE A 53 13.14 2.19 4.69
CA ILE A 53 13.17 1.79 3.28
C ILE A 53 13.08 2.98 2.34
N GLY A 54 12.20 3.94 2.62
CA GLY A 54 12.12 5.15 1.81
C GLY A 54 13.45 5.93 1.82
N LEU A 55 14.13 5.99 2.98
CA LEU A 55 15.45 6.60 3.10
C LEU A 55 16.52 5.81 2.35
N THR A 56 16.55 4.49 2.51
CA THR A 56 17.52 3.63 1.81
C THR A 56 17.34 3.71 0.30
N ASN A 57 16.10 3.74 -0.18
CA ASN A 57 15.80 3.87 -1.61
C ASN A 57 16.25 5.22 -2.17
N ALA A 58 16.01 6.32 -1.44
CA ALA A 58 16.50 7.65 -1.82
C ALA A 58 18.04 7.70 -1.91
N LEU A 59 18.72 7.07 -0.95
CA LEU A 59 20.18 6.95 -0.94
C LEU A 59 20.71 6.12 -2.13
N MET A 60 20.03 5.03 -2.49
CA MET A 60 20.44 4.16 -3.60
C MET A 60 20.17 4.75 -4.98
N THR A 61 19.10 5.53 -5.14
CA THR A 61 18.70 6.13 -6.43
C THR A 61 19.21 7.55 -6.65
N GLY A 62 19.85 8.16 -5.63
CA GLY A 62 20.38 9.53 -5.71
C GLY A 62 19.30 10.61 -5.84
N THR A 63 18.02 10.27 -5.63
CA THR A 63 16.91 11.21 -5.65
C THR A 63 16.85 11.99 -4.34
N SER A 64 16.36 13.24 -4.40
CA SER A 64 16.25 14.08 -3.21
C SER A 64 15.38 13.37 -2.15
N VAL A 65 15.90 13.26 -0.93
CA VAL A 65 15.22 12.62 0.21
C VAL A 65 13.84 13.25 0.48
N VAL A 66 13.67 14.50 0.06
CA VAL A 66 12.47 15.33 0.26
C VAL A 66 11.35 15.00 -0.74
N ASP A 67 11.69 14.61 -1.98
CA ASP A 67 10.71 14.19 -2.98
C ASP A 67 10.34 12.69 -2.83
N ALA A 68 11.32 11.86 -2.46
CA ALA A 68 11.12 10.42 -2.29
C ALA A 68 10.28 10.09 -1.03
N LEU A 69 10.49 10.83 0.06
CA LEU A 69 9.68 10.77 1.26
C LEU A 69 8.85 12.04 1.28
N ASN A 70 7.57 11.99 0.92
CA ASN A 70 6.63 13.09 1.12
C ASN A 70 6.69 13.60 2.59
N ILE A 71 7.63 14.51 2.89
CA ILE A 71 7.96 14.99 4.25
C ILE A 71 6.72 15.51 4.99
N PRO A 72 5.77 16.21 4.34
CA PRO A 72 4.52 16.62 4.99
C PRO A 72 3.71 15.45 5.54
N LYS A 73 3.65 14.32 4.82
CA LYS A 73 2.93 13.11 5.26
C LYS A 73 3.62 12.46 6.45
N VAL A 74 4.95 12.38 6.44
CA VAL A 74 5.73 11.82 7.56
C VAL A 74 5.53 12.66 8.83
N ILE A 75 5.61 13.98 8.72
CA ILE A 75 5.35 14.90 9.84
C ILE A 75 3.93 14.73 10.38
N GLY A 76 2.93 14.59 9.51
CA GLY A 76 1.54 14.35 9.93
C GLY A 76 1.37 13.07 10.76
N ILE A 77 2.10 12.00 10.42
CA ILE A 77 2.09 10.74 11.18
C ILE A 77 2.70 10.95 12.58
N PHE A 78 3.88 11.57 12.66
CA PHE A 78 4.54 11.89 13.93
C PHE A 78 3.69 12.82 14.80
N ALA A 79 3.02 13.80 14.20
CA ALA A 79 2.10 14.69 14.92
C ALA A 79 0.93 13.89 15.50
N SER A 80 0.30 13.01 14.71
CA SER A 80 -0.81 12.17 15.21
C SER A 80 -0.39 11.27 16.39
N LEU A 81 0.86 10.83 16.39
CA LEU A 81 1.45 9.96 17.41
C LEU A 81 1.59 10.65 18.77
N ILE A 82 1.90 11.94 18.76
CA ILE A 82 2.03 12.77 19.97
C ILE A 82 0.65 13.28 20.42
N ILE A 83 -0.21 13.66 19.47
CA ILE A 83 -1.54 14.21 19.75
C ILE A 83 -2.45 13.14 20.34
N SER A 84 -2.38 11.89 19.87
CA SER A 84 -3.23 10.78 20.34
C SER A 84 -3.17 10.56 21.86
N PRO A 85 -1.99 10.37 22.49
CA PRO A 85 -1.87 10.22 23.94
C PRO A 85 -2.37 11.45 24.71
N ILE A 86 -2.09 12.65 24.21
CA ILE A 86 -2.50 13.91 24.86
C ILE A 86 -4.02 14.02 24.88
N VAL A 87 -4.67 13.80 23.74
CA VAL A 87 -6.14 13.81 23.64
C VAL A 87 -6.75 12.73 24.54
N GLY A 88 -6.16 11.53 24.56
CA GLY A 88 -6.58 10.45 25.46
C GLY A 88 -6.49 10.84 26.94
N LEU A 89 -5.40 11.49 27.35
CA LEU A 89 -5.19 11.95 28.72
C LEU A 89 -6.18 13.06 29.09
N VAL A 90 -6.43 14.01 28.19
CA VAL A 90 -7.41 15.09 28.40
C VAL A 90 -8.82 14.55 28.54
N ILE A 91 -9.25 13.63 27.67
CA ILE A 91 -10.59 13.02 27.73
C ILE A 91 -10.73 12.17 29.01
N ALA A 92 -9.75 11.32 29.31
CA ALA A 92 -9.78 10.47 30.51
C ALA A 92 -9.77 11.33 31.79
N GLY A 93 -8.90 12.34 31.86
CA GLY A 93 -8.84 13.29 32.97
C GLY A 93 -10.13 14.09 33.13
N GLY A 94 -10.69 14.59 32.02
CA GLY A 94 -11.97 15.29 32.00
C GLY A 94 -13.13 14.43 32.47
N LEU A 95 -13.21 13.17 32.02
CA LEU A 95 -14.24 12.22 32.42
C LEU A 95 -14.15 11.89 33.92
N ILE A 96 -12.93 11.66 34.43
CA ILE A 96 -12.70 11.42 35.86
C ILE A 96 -13.07 12.66 36.68
N PHE A 97 -12.71 13.85 36.22
CA PHE A 97 -13.05 15.11 36.88
C PHE A 97 -14.56 15.34 36.93
N LEU A 98 -15.27 15.14 35.81
CA LEU A 98 -16.73 15.23 35.72
C LEU A 98 -17.42 14.22 36.64
N LEU A 99 -17.01 12.95 36.59
CA LEU A 99 -17.52 11.91 37.48
C LEU A 99 -17.30 12.27 38.95
N ARG A 100 -16.12 12.77 39.31
CA ARG A 100 -15.85 13.22 40.69
C ARG A 100 -16.72 14.42 41.07
N ARG A 101 -16.93 15.38 40.17
CA ARG A 101 -17.72 16.60 40.44
C ARG A 101 -19.21 16.34 40.60
N TYR A 102 -19.78 15.43 39.81
CA TYR A 102 -21.22 15.12 39.81
C TYR A 102 -21.60 13.99 40.78
N TRP A 103 -20.69 13.05 41.05
CA TRP A 103 -21.02 11.81 41.79
C TRP A 103 -20.50 11.77 43.24
N SER A 104 -19.73 12.79 43.67
CA SER A 104 -19.14 12.88 45.02
C SER A 104 -20.10 13.37 46.13
N GLY A 105 -21.37 13.68 45.81
CA GLY A 105 -22.34 14.19 46.79
C GLY A 105 -22.81 13.19 47.86
N THR A 106 -22.51 11.89 47.73
CA THR A 106 -23.01 10.85 48.66
C THR A 106 -21.87 10.03 49.29
N LYS A 107 -21.82 9.95 50.63
CA LYS A 107 -20.80 9.21 51.42
C LYS A 107 -20.59 7.74 50.97
N LYS A 108 -21.62 7.07 50.44
CA LYS A 108 -21.52 5.67 49.92
C LYS A 108 -20.81 5.57 48.55
N ARG A 109 -20.82 6.63 47.73
CA ARG A 109 -20.30 6.67 46.35
C ARG A 109 -18.88 7.25 46.24
N ALA A 110 -18.43 8.02 47.23
CA ALA A 110 -17.01 8.39 47.39
C ALA A 110 -16.08 7.16 47.46
N ARG A 111 -16.60 6.01 47.91
CA ARG A 111 -15.89 4.71 47.89
C ARG A 111 -15.50 4.23 46.51
N ILE A 112 -16.16 4.67 45.44
CA ILE A 112 -15.94 4.17 44.06
C ILE A 112 -14.60 4.66 43.50
N HIS A 113 -14.16 5.87 43.87
CA HIS A 113 -12.94 6.51 43.37
C HIS A 113 -11.72 6.36 44.29
N LEU A 114 -11.84 5.60 45.39
CA LEU A 114 -10.73 5.28 46.27
C LEU A 114 -9.87 4.19 45.61
N THR A 115 -8.57 4.42 45.57
CA THR A 115 -7.60 3.43 45.07
C THR A 115 -7.65 2.17 45.94
N PRO A 116 -7.27 0.99 45.42
CA PRO A 116 -7.27 -0.26 46.20
C PRO A 116 -6.49 -0.15 47.51
N ALA A 117 -5.36 0.58 47.50
CA ALA A 117 -4.50 0.82 48.66
C ALA A 117 -5.18 1.69 49.75
N GLU A 118 -5.98 2.68 49.35
CA GLU A 118 -6.74 3.50 50.30
C GLU A 118 -7.96 2.77 50.87
N ARG A 119 -8.57 1.85 50.10
CA ARG A 119 -9.65 0.98 50.60
C ARG A 119 -9.16 -0.07 51.58
N GLU A 120 -7.96 -0.62 51.36
CA GLU A 120 -7.37 -1.62 52.27
C GLU A 120 -7.10 -1.02 53.65
N LYS A 121 -6.58 0.21 53.71
CA LYS A 121 -6.36 0.93 54.98
C LYS A 121 -7.65 1.33 55.72
N LYS A 122 -8.77 1.52 55.01
CA LYS A 122 -9.99 2.13 55.59
C LYS A 122 -11.14 1.13 55.84
N ASP A 123 -11.31 0.15 54.96
CA ASP A 123 -12.45 -0.78 54.99
C ASP A 123 -12.04 -2.24 55.25
N GLY A 124 -10.73 -2.56 55.31
CA GLY A 124 -10.23 -3.92 55.56
C GLY A 124 -10.65 -4.98 54.54
N LYS A 125 -11.24 -4.58 53.40
CA LYS A 125 -11.80 -5.46 52.37
C LYS A 125 -11.13 -5.20 51.01
N LYS A 126 -10.47 -6.24 50.48
CA LYS A 126 -9.76 -6.21 49.18
C LYS A 126 -10.66 -6.18 47.93
N LYS A 127 -11.95 -6.54 48.04
CA LYS A 127 -12.81 -6.78 46.87
C LYS A 127 -13.63 -5.54 46.48
N PRO A 128 -13.64 -5.12 45.19
CA PRO A 128 -14.49 -4.03 44.73
C PRO A 128 -15.98 -4.40 44.83
N PRO A 129 -16.89 -3.44 45.10
CA PRO A 129 -18.32 -3.71 45.13
C PRO A 129 -18.83 -4.30 43.81
N PHE A 130 -19.88 -5.14 43.88
CA PHE A 130 -20.39 -5.94 42.76
C PHE A 130 -20.57 -5.14 41.45
N TRP A 131 -21.19 -3.95 41.53
CA TRP A 131 -21.41 -3.09 40.37
C TRP A 131 -20.12 -2.54 39.75
N THR A 132 -19.12 -2.16 40.57
CA THR A 132 -17.81 -1.73 40.04
C THR A 132 -17.03 -2.89 39.43
N ARG A 133 -17.22 -4.12 39.92
CA ARG A 133 -16.61 -5.32 39.34
C ARG A 133 -17.18 -5.60 37.94
N ILE A 134 -18.50 -5.52 37.77
CA ILE A 134 -19.13 -5.67 36.46
C ILE A 134 -18.67 -4.58 35.49
N ALA A 135 -18.62 -3.32 35.94
CA ALA A 135 -18.15 -2.21 35.10
C ALA A 135 -16.67 -2.38 34.66
N LEU A 136 -15.79 -2.85 35.54
CA LEU A 136 -14.39 -3.15 35.20
C LEU A 136 -14.27 -4.30 34.21
N ILE A 137 -15.07 -5.36 34.38
CA ILE A 137 -15.08 -6.50 33.44
C ILE A 137 -15.57 -6.05 32.06
N LEU A 138 -16.67 -5.30 31.97
CA LEU A 138 -17.18 -4.76 30.71
C LEU A 138 -16.17 -3.81 30.04
N SER A 139 -15.53 -2.95 30.82
CA SER A 139 -14.48 -2.06 30.28
C SER A 139 -13.28 -2.84 29.77
N ALA A 140 -12.85 -3.89 30.47
CA ALA A 140 -11.74 -4.74 30.03
C ALA A 140 -12.09 -5.50 28.74
N ILE A 141 -13.33 -6.00 28.61
CA ILE A 141 -13.83 -6.62 27.38
C ILE A 141 -13.81 -5.61 26.23
N GLY A 142 -14.33 -4.39 26.45
CA GLY A 142 -14.36 -3.35 25.42
C GLY A 142 -12.96 -2.93 24.95
N VAL A 143 -12.01 -2.76 25.88
CA VAL A 143 -10.62 -2.45 25.55
C VAL A 143 -9.97 -3.60 24.78
N SER A 144 -10.17 -4.85 25.22
CA SER A 144 -9.64 -6.04 24.54
C SER A 144 -10.19 -6.18 23.11
N PHE A 145 -11.50 -5.99 22.93
CA PHE A 145 -12.14 -6.00 21.62
C PHE A 145 -11.62 -4.89 20.71
N SER A 146 -11.54 -3.65 21.21
CA SER A 146 -11.04 -2.51 20.44
C SER A 146 -9.58 -2.68 20.04
N HIS A 147 -8.75 -3.24 20.94
CA HIS A 147 -7.34 -3.51 20.65
C HIS A 147 -7.20 -4.63 19.62
N GLY A 148 -7.97 -5.71 19.78
CA GLY A 148 -8.00 -6.83 18.84
C GLY A 148 -8.46 -6.43 17.44
N ALA A 149 -9.51 -5.61 17.33
CA ALA A 149 -9.98 -5.10 16.04
C ALA A 149 -8.94 -4.22 15.33
N ASN A 150 -8.29 -3.32 16.08
CA ASN A 150 -7.26 -2.43 15.53
C ASN A 150 -6.01 -3.21 15.06
N ASP A 151 -5.57 -4.20 15.82
CA ASP A 151 -4.41 -5.02 15.42
C ASP A 151 -4.74 -5.99 14.29
N GLY A 152 -5.95 -6.57 14.28
CA GLY A 152 -6.42 -7.40 13.16
C GLY A 152 -6.44 -6.66 11.83
N GLN A 153 -6.83 -5.37 11.84
CA GLN A 153 -6.84 -4.54 10.64
C GLN A 153 -5.44 -4.31 10.06
N LYS A 154 -4.41 -4.19 10.90
CA LYS A 154 -3.02 -4.02 10.45
C LYS A 154 -2.51 -5.28 9.73
N GLY A 155 -2.82 -6.46 10.26
CA GLY A 155 -2.45 -7.74 9.65
C GLY A 155 -3.12 -7.94 8.29
N ILE A 156 -4.43 -7.72 8.20
CA ILE A 156 -5.19 -7.85 6.94
C ILE A 156 -4.70 -6.87 5.87
N GLY A 157 -4.44 -5.60 6.23
CA GLY A 157 -3.98 -4.59 5.27
C GLY A 157 -2.60 -4.93 4.68
N LEU A 158 -1.73 -5.53 5.49
CA LEU A 158 -0.40 -5.98 5.09
C LEU A 158 -0.47 -7.17 4.13
N VAL A 159 -1.28 -8.19 4.45
CA VAL A 159 -1.50 -9.34 3.57
C VAL A 159 -2.10 -8.89 2.23
N MET A 160 -3.04 -7.95 2.25
CA MET A 160 -3.65 -7.41 1.04
C MET A 160 -2.63 -6.70 0.14
N LEU A 161 -1.73 -5.89 0.71
CA LEU A 161 -0.65 -5.23 -0.04
C LEU A 161 0.31 -6.24 -0.68
N VAL A 162 0.67 -7.30 0.04
CA VAL A 162 1.51 -8.38 -0.50
C VAL A 162 0.78 -9.11 -1.63
N LEU A 163 -0.51 -9.42 -1.47
CA LEU A 163 -1.30 -10.05 -2.52
C LEU A 163 -1.41 -9.16 -3.77
N ILE A 164 -1.67 -7.87 -3.61
CA ILE A 164 -1.71 -6.92 -4.74
C ILE A 164 -0.34 -6.80 -5.41
N GLY A 165 0.77 -6.90 -4.67
CA GLY A 165 2.11 -6.85 -5.24
C GLY A 165 2.52 -8.14 -5.97
N VAL A 166 2.19 -9.31 -5.40
CA VAL A 166 2.68 -10.63 -5.85
C VAL A 166 1.71 -11.29 -6.84
N ALA A 167 0.40 -11.20 -6.63
CA ALA A 167 -0.58 -11.88 -7.47
C ALA A 167 -0.49 -11.47 -8.96
N PRO A 168 -0.29 -10.17 -9.29
CA PRO A 168 0.01 -9.75 -10.66
C PRO A 168 1.18 -10.44 -11.33
N ALA A 169 2.19 -10.86 -10.56
CA ALA A 169 3.40 -11.53 -11.07
C ALA A 169 3.15 -13.03 -11.36
N GLY A 170 2.14 -13.65 -10.72
CA GLY A 170 1.72 -15.03 -11.01
C GLY A 170 0.74 -15.16 -12.18
N PHE A 171 -0.08 -14.13 -12.44
CA PHE A 171 -1.15 -14.14 -13.45
C PHE A 171 -0.89 -13.18 -14.62
N VAL A 172 0.36 -13.11 -15.07
CA VAL A 172 0.81 -12.04 -15.97
C VAL A 172 0.23 -12.18 -17.38
N VAL A 173 0.33 -13.37 -17.96
CA VAL A 173 -0.19 -13.73 -19.29
C VAL A 173 -0.81 -15.12 -19.18
N ASN A 174 -1.80 -15.43 -20.02
CA ASN A 174 -2.44 -16.74 -20.03
C ASN A 174 -1.42 -17.80 -20.48
N MET A 175 -0.78 -18.47 -19.53
CA MET A 175 0.23 -19.50 -19.81
C MET A 175 -0.33 -20.70 -20.58
N ASN A 176 -1.65 -20.89 -20.53
CA ASN A 176 -2.36 -21.95 -21.25
C ASN A 176 -2.86 -21.51 -22.64
N ALA A 177 -2.46 -20.32 -23.11
CA ALA A 177 -2.85 -19.84 -24.44
C ALA A 177 -2.21 -20.70 -25.54
N SER A 178 -3.03 -21.08 -26.51
CA SER A 178 -2.57 -21.82 -27.70
C SER A 178 -1.77 -20.90 -28.64
N GLY A 179 -0.87 -21.46 -29.46
CA GLY A 179 -0.12 -20.69 -30.46
C GLY A 179 -1.02 -19.92 -31.44
N TYR A 180 -2.26 -20.40 -31.66
CA TYR A 180 -3.28 -19.68 -32.42
C TYR A 180 -3.72 -18.38 -31.74
N GLU A 181 -3.99 -18.40 -30.43
CA GLU A 181 -4.38 -17.21 -29.66
C GLU A 181 -3.24 -16.18 -29.59
N ILE A 182 -1.99 -16.64 -29.48
CA ILE A 182 -0.81 -15.77 -29.50
C ILE A 182 -0.66 -15.10 -30.87
N THR A 183 -0.84 -15.86 -31.95
CA THR A 183 -0.78 -15.32 -33.32
C THR A 183 -1.90 -14.32 -33.57
N ARG A 184 -3.13 -14.63 -33.15
CA ARG A 184 -4.28 -13.71 -33.22
C ARG A 184 -4.03 -12.42 -32.46
N THR A 185 -3.38 -12.51 -31.30
CA THR A 185 -2.97 -11.35 -30.51
C THR A 185 -1.93 -10.51 -31.25
N ARG A 186 -0.95 -11.15 -31.90
CA ARG A 186 0.04 -10.46 -32.75
C ARG A 186 -0.63 -9.74 -33.92
N ASP A 187 -1.58 -10.39 -34.58
CA ASP A 187 -2.33 -9.80 -35.71
C ASP A 187 -3.19 -8.62 -35.25
N ALA A 188 -3.84 -8.72 -34.09
CA ALA A 188 -4.58 -7.62 -33.50
C ALA A 188 -3.68 -6.40 -33.24
N VAL A 189 -2.47 -6.61 -32.70
CA VAL A 189 -1.48 -5.55 -32.49
C VAL A 189 -1.08 -4.89 -33.82
N ASN A 190 -0.84 -5.67 -34.87
CA ASN A 190 -0.52 -5.15 -36.20
C ASN A 190 -1.68 -4.31 -36.79
N ASN A 191 -2.92 -4.74 -36.58
CA ASN A 191 -4.11 -4.03 -37.04
C ASN A 191 -4.30 -2.70 -36.30
N VAL A 192 -4.06 -2.68 -34.98
CA VAL A 192 -4.12 -1.46 -34.16
C VAL A 192 -3.03 -0.47 -34.56
N GLU A 193 -1.81 -0.94 -34.81
CA GLU A 193 -0.72 -0.13 -35.35
C GLU A 193 -1.13 0.53 -36.67
N THR A 194 -1.66 -0.26 -37.60
CA THR A 194 -2.13 0.23 -38.90
C THR A 194 -3.28 1.24 -38.74
N PHE A 195 -4.23 0.99 -37.84
CA PHE A 195 -5.35 1.88 -37.56
C PHE A 195 -4.89 3.27 -37.08
N PHE A 196 -3.96 3.31 -36.12
CA PHE A 196 -3.43 4.59 -35.62
C PHE A 196 -2.51 5.30 -36.62
N GLN A 197 -1.77 4.56 -37.45
CA GLN A 197 -0.98 5.15 -38.54
C GLN A 197 -1.88 5.81 -39.60
N GLN A 198 -3.02 5.20 -39.92
CA GLN A 198 -3.99 5.76 -40.87
C GLN A 198 -4.78 6.94 -40.29
N ARG A 199 -4.96 7.00 -38.96
CA ARG A 199 -5.71 8.05 -38.27
C ARG A 199 -4.90 8.69 -37.13
N PRO A 200 -3.84 9.45 -37.47
CA PRO A 200 -3.00 10.10 -36.47
C PRO A 200 -3.77 11.11 -35.60
N GLU A 201 -4.82 11.73 -36.14
CA GLU A 201 -5.70 12.68 -35.41
C GLU A 201 -6.45 12.03 -34.24
N LEU A 202 -6.83 10.74 -34.36
CA LEU A 202 -7.49 10.02 -33.27
C LEU A 202 -6.51 9.63 -32.17
N LEU A 203 -5.28 9.30 -32.55
CA LEU A 203 -4.21 9.09 -31.58
C LEU A 203 -3.95 10.40 -30.81
N LYS A 204 -3.90 11.54 -31.50
CA LYS A 204 -3.75 12.86 -30.87
C LYS A 204 -4.89 13.17 -29.90
N LYS A 205 -6.14 12.88 -30.27
CA LYS A 205 -7.32 13.07 -29.42
C LYS A 205 -7.39 12.10 -28.22
N ALA A 206 -6.93 10.86 -28.39
CA ALA A 206 -6.86 9.87 -27.32
C ALA A 206 -5.71 10.13 -26.33
N THR A 207 -4.58 10.65 -26.82
CA THR A 207 -3.37 10.82 -26.01
C THR A 207 -3.22 12.23 -25.41
N GLY A 208 -3.88 13.24 -26.00
CA GLY A 208 -3.81 14.63 -25.56
C GLY A 208 -2.45 15.31 -25.84
N VAL A 209 -1.60 14.73 -26.68
CA VAL A 209 -0.24 15.23 -26.96
C VAL A 209 -0.10 15.72 -28.40
N ASP A 210 0.43 16.94 -28.58
CA ASP A 210 0.56 17.61 -29.88
C ASP A 210 1.67 17.06 -30.79
N GLN A 211 2.67 16.36 -30.23
CA GLN A 211 3.77 15.74 -30.98
C GLN A 211 3.99 14.28 -30.57
N LEU A 212 4.07 13.42 -31.58
CA LEU A 212 4.77 12.13 -31.51
C LEU A 212 6.25 12.45 -31.29
N VAL A 213 6.71 12.49 -30.03
CA VAL A 213 8.11 12.81 -29.73
C VAL A 213 9.00 11.64 -30.18
N PRO A 214 10.00 11.87 -31.05
CA PRO A 214 11.06 10.91 -31.30
C PRO A 214 12.23 11.13 -30.32
N SER A 215 12.53 10.11 -29.49
CA SER A 215 13.81 9.83 -28.78
C SER A 215 14.29 10.82 -27.69
N PRO A 216 15.24 10.44 -26.77
CA PRO A 216 16.06 9.23 -26.62
C PRO A 216 15.51 8.31 -25.49
N ASP A 217 15.68 6.99 -25.48
CA ASP A 217 16.95 6.33 -25.20
C ASP A 217 17.02 4.96 -25.89
N THR A 218 17.81 4.89 -26.95
CA THR A 218 18.42 3.64 -27.44
C THR A 218 19.48 3.10 -26.47
N ASN A 219 19.67 3.73 -25.31
CA ASN A 219 20.68 3.38 -24.29
C ASN A 219 20.13 3.12 -22.88
N THR A 220 18.82 3.03 -22.63
CA THR A 220 18.33 2.22 -21.49
C THR A 220 18.28 0.74 -21.88
N ALA A 221 19.43 0.28 -22.40
CA ALA A 221 19.79 -1.12 -22.34
C ALA A 221 19.87 -1.52 -20.85
N ALA A 222 19.34 -2.70 -20.55
CA ALA A 222 19.39 -3.43 -19.28
C ALA A 222 18.28 -3.20 -18.24
N ASN A 223 17.89 -2.00 -17.79
CA ASN A 223 17.06 -1.88 -16.55
C ASN A 223 15.99 -0.76 -16.51
N GLY A 224 15.59 -0.18 -17.64
CA GLY A 224 14.66 0.97 -17.67
C GLY A 224 13.18 0.59 -17.55
N GLU A 225 12.51 1.09 -16.52
CA GLU A 225 11.09 0.92 -16.23
C GLU A 225 10.20 1.51 -17.35
N PHE A 226 9.41 0.67 -18.01
CA PHE A 226 8.48 1.13 -19.06
C PHE A 226 7.29 1.85 -18.42
N HIS A 227 7.26 3.18 -18.51
CA HIS A 227 6.12 3.99 -18.13
C HIS A 227 5.14 4.09 -19.31
N CYS A 228 3.87 3.74 -19.04
CA CYS A 228 2.76 3.93 -19.96
C CYS A 228 2.50 5.42 -20.18
N HIS A 229 3.21 6.01 -21.13
CA HIS A 229 2.92 7.37 -21.56
C HIS A 229 2.19 7.33 -22.91
N PRO A 230 1.00 7.94 -23.03
CA PRO A 230 0.18 7.91 -24.25
C PRO A 230 0.94 8.35 -25.51
N ALA A 231 1.92 9.26 -25.37
CA ALA A 231 2.80 9.71 -26.45
C ALA A 231 3.65 8.60 -27.10
N ASN A 232 3.91 7.50 -26.39
CA ASN A 232 4.79 6.41 -26.84
C ASN A 232 4.04 5.18 -27.37
N THR A 233 2.74 5.30 -27.65
CA THR A 233 1.87 4.17 -28.03
C THR A 233 2.39 3.41 -29.26
N ILE A 234 2.91 4.09 -30.27
CA ILE A 234 3.48 3.44 -31.47
C ILE A 234 4.76 2.65 -31.13
N ASN A 235 5.65 3.20 -30.31
CA ASN A 235 6.84 2.50 -29.83
C ASN A 235 6.48 1.29 -28.94
N ALA A 236 5.39 1.40 -28.19
CA ALA A 236 4.85 0.33 -27.36
C ALA A 236 4.34 -0.84 -28.22
N LEU A 237 3.63 -0.55 -29.31
CA LEU A 237 3.14 -1.53 -30.29
C LEU A 237 4.30 -2.28 -30.96
N ASP A 238 5.36 -1.58 -31.40
CA ASP A 238 6.55 -2.18 -31.99
C ASP A 238 7.30 -3.10 -31.00
N ARG A 239 7.38 -2.69 -29.73
CA ARG A 239 8.00 -3.49 -28.67
C ARG A 239 7.23 -4.78 -28.37
N VAL A 240 5.90 -4.74 -28.44
CA VAL A 240 5.07 -5.96 -28.30
C VAL A 240 5.22 -6.85 -29.51
N LYS A 241 5.31 -6.30 -30.72
CA LYS A 241 5.49 -7.05 -31.95
C LYS A 241 6.82 -7.82 -31.96
N THR A 242 7.90 -7.15 -31.56
CA THR A 242 9.23 -7.77 -31.43
C THR A 242 9.26 -8.86 -30.35
N MET A 243 8.68 -8.63 -29.17
CA MET A 243 8.51 -9.67 -28.13
C MET A 243 7.60 -10.81 -28.59
N LEU A 244 6.60 -10.46 -29.40
CA LEU A 244 5.65 -11.31 -30.12
C LEU A 244 6.32 -12.32 -31.05
N THR A 245 7.41 -11.93 -31.73
CA THR A 245 7.88 -12.57 -32.95
C THR A 245 8.48 -13.95 -32.68
N GLY A 246 7.97 -14.98 -33.35
CA GLY A 246 8.46 -16.36 -33.21
C GLY A 246 8.06 -17.08 -31.93
N VAL A 247 7.19 -16.48 -31.10
CA VAL A 247 6.70 -17.09 -29.85
C VAL A 247 5.49 -17.98 -30.12
N GLU A 248 5.62 -19.29 -29.85
CA GLU A 248 4.52 -20.26 -29.92
C GLU A 248 3.86 -20.53 -28.56
N ASN A 249 4.58 -20.29 -27.47
CA ASN A 249 4.09 -20.37 -26.09
C ASN A 249 4.65 -19.24 -25.23
N TYR A 250 3.88 -18.71 -24.28
CA TYR A 250 4.37 -17.68 -23.36
C TYR A 250 5.45 -18.20 -22.38
N GLU A 251 5.61 -19.52 -22.27
CA GLU A 251 6.65 -20.16 -21.46
C GLU A 251 8.06 -19.86 -21.96
N SER A 252 8.24 -19.68 -23.27
CA SER A 252 9.53 -19.32 -23.88
C SER A 252 10.04 -17.92 -23.46
N LEU A 253 9.16 -17.04 -22.98
CA LEU A 253 9.53 -15.71 -22.49
C LEU A 253 10.01 -15.76 -21.04
N LYS A 254 11.03 -14.94 -20.69
CA LYS A 254 11.49 -14.78 -19.30
C LYS A 254 10.39 -14.15 -18.42
N PRO A 255 10.36 -14.41 -17.10
CA PRO A 255 9.36 -13.83 -16.19
C PRO A 255 9.26 -12.30 -16.26
N GLU A 256 10.39 -11.61 -16.40
CA GLU A 256 10.45 -10.15 -16.57
C GLU A 256 9.83 -9.70 -17.89
N GLN A 257 10.10 -10.41 -19.00
CA GLN A 257 9.53 -10.13 -20.32
C GLN A 257 8.01 -10.34 -20.34
N ARG A 258 7.52 -11.36 -19.63
CA ARG A 258 6.06 -11.57 -19.45
C ARG A 258 5.46 -10.37 -18.73
N GLY A 259 6.08 -9.93 -17.63
CA GLY A 259 5.64 -8.78 -16.84
C GLY A 259 5.53 -7.52 -17.67
N GLN A 260 6.55 -7.28 -18.49
CA GLN A 260 6.61 -6.15 -19.41
C GLN A 260 5.56 -6.25 -20.52
N LEU A 261 5.40 -7.42 -21.14
CA LEU A 261 4.38 -7.67 -22.17
C LEU A 261 2.97 -7.35 -21.67
N ARG A 262 2.61 -7.80 -20.45
CA ARG A 262 1.30 -7.47 -19.86
C ARG A 262 1.10 -5.98 -19.66
N ARG A 263 2.10 -5.29 -19.08
CA ARG A 263 2.03 -3.84 -18.85
C ARG A 263 1.77 -3.10 -20.17
N ILE A 264 2.51 -3.46 -21.22
CA ILE A 264 2.36 -2.84 -22.53
C ILE A 264 0.99 -3.18 -23.17
N MET A 265 0.53 -4.42 -23.06
CA MET A 265 -0.80 -4.82 -23.56
C MET A 265 -1.96 -4.07 -22.88
N LEU A 266 -1.91 -3.89 -21.56
CA LEU A 266 -2.90 -3.09 -20.83
C LEU A 266 -2.87 -1.62 -21.28
N CYS A 267 -1.68 -1.09 -21.53
CA CYS A 267 -1.47 0.25 -22.10
C CYS A 267 -2.17 0.43 -23.45
N ILE A 268 -1.92 -0.51 -24.36
CA ILE A 268 -2.47 -0.50 -25.72
C ILE A 268 -3.98 -0.65 -25.64
N SER A 269 -4.49 -1.53 -24.78
CA SER A 269 -5.92 -1.72 -24.57
C SER A 269 -6.62 -0.44 -24.11
N ASP A 270 -6.05 0.28 -23.14
CA ASP A 270 -6.64 1.54 -22.64
C ASP A 270 -6.60 2.64 -23.71
N THR A 271 -5.46 2.79 -24.39
CA THR A 271 -5.30 3.78 -25.47
C THR A 271 -6.21 3.49 -26.66
N THR A 272 -6.38 2.22 -27.02
CA THR A 272 -7.30 1.78 -28.08
C THR A 272 -8.75 2.04 -27.68
N GLY A 273 -9.11 1.84 -26.40
CA GLY A 273 -10.42 2.19 -25.86
C GLY A 273 -10.72 3.68 -25.99
N GLN A 274 -9.78 4.54 -25.56
CA GLN A 274 -9.90 5.99 -25.68
C GLN A 274 -9.93 6.46 -27.14
N GLY A 275 -9.14 5.83 -28.01
CA GLY A 275 -9.15 6.08 -29.46
C GLY A 275 -10.46 5.67 -30.14
N GLY A 276 -11.07 4.56 -29.71
CA GLY A 276 -12.38 4.10 -30.19
C GLY A 276 -13.50 5.07 -29.80
N GLU A 277 -13.49 5.54 -28.54
CA GLU A 277 -14.43 6.56 -28.07
C GLU A 277 -14.26 7.88 -28.82
N ALA A 278 -13.01 8.29 -29.08
CA ALA A 278 -12.69 9.46 -29.89
C ALA A 278 -13.17 9.36 -31.34
N ALA A 279 -13.27 8.13 -31.88
CA ALA A 279 -13.73 7.78 -33.22
C ALA A 279 -15.25 7.60 -33.33
N GLY A 280 -15.98 7.64 -32.21
CA GLY A 280 -17.42 7.36 -32.19
C GLY A 280 -17.79 5.88 -32.30
N CYS A 281 -16.86 4.97 -32.01
CA CYS A 281 -17.19 3.56 -31.80
C CYS A 281 -17.73 3.39 -30.39
N GLU A 282 -19.04 3.17 -30.24
CA GLU A 282 -19.65 2.77 -28.96
C GLU A 282 -19.14 1.38 -28.55
N ARG A 283 -18.95 1.17 -27.24
CA ARG A 283 -18.47 -0.09 -26.63
C ARG A 283 -19.47 -1.23 -26.76
#